data_AF-A0A9X0D9W0-F1
#
_entry.id   AF-A0A9X0D9W0-F1
#
_cell.length_a   1.000
_cell.length_b   1.000
_cell.length_c   1.000
_cell.angle_alpha   90.00
_cell.angle_beta   90.00
_cell.angle_gamma   90.00
#
_symmetry.space_group_name_H-M   'P 1'
#
loop_
_entity.id
_entity.type
_entity.pdbx_description
1 polymer ?
#
loop_
_entity_poly.entity_id
_entity_poly.type
_entity_poly.pdbx_seq_one_letter_code
_entity_poly.pdbx_strand_id
1 'polypeptide(L)'
;MPKLMTETAVRLNDVNEDGVDDLMVGFSTGVDGYNAPKISCDLYFNGTYPCYGGVMALDGKTGQEIWRHYTMHEIYSVNCNGDLDVDGVRDCLISGRAGVFQAITPGWTSFAIFWQTGEVLKWVKTPDEKETYFSPVIYTKKDSAELVLFGTGGETHPGGLWVVSLMDLFHGLIENSKLIYKDEYKGVMNPPVLVDLNKDGTVDITMSMYNTTIIAFDGESHKRLWDFVFPSSESYSIPAAGFFNKDDIPDFLVRYNYGAGFPVYFYSNVTVIDGKTGKPLVTPFIKSSSMANTSPLSVSMQGLGNDLFIYWMSDCIVMREMSRADTCKLRYNTKSFSKLCATNQNMGFPGKDIIIQRTTRMSSMRLQEKNQVILSRITALYRKGRSTNSSAHSRHRRHVGAPDHGGYQRLMATGSVVTSLGEESNTGPADSIDVVFTTYWQYPAKVRVILPEDKACIEKYRNLSKSGKFDNAVDEDKNEQLGIYDAGDAAVNKCLKKKQQQANNKDGIFVSQSDYDIYKVHFGRLTVYRFTLKCKCNNLSPSKTL
;
A
#
# COMPACT_ATOMS: atom_id res chain seq x y z
N MET A 1 -11.10 -0.03 27.31
CA MET A 1 -10.77 1.14 26.48
C MET A 1 -11.21 0.85 25.06
N PRO A 2 -11.92 1.76 24.37
CA PRO A 2 -12.10 1.66 22.93
C PRO A 2 -10.70 1.66 22.30
N LYS A 3 -10.40 0.63 21.51
CA LYS A 3 -9.14 0.59 20.75
C LYS A 3 -9.36 1.45 19.51
N LEU A 4 -8.64 2.56 19.42
CA LEU A 4 -8.59 3.32 18.18
C LEU A 4 -7.81 2.51 17.14
N MET A 5 -8.34 2.46 15.94
CA MET A 5 -7.73 1.82 14.78
C MET A 5 -7.29 2.92 13.82
N THR A 6 -6.23 2.72 13.05
CA THR A 6 -5.79 3.70 12.04
C THR A 6 -5.51 2.98 10.73
N GLU A 7 -6.01 3.56 9.64
CA GLU A 7 -5.71 3.15 8.27
C GLU A 7 -4.97 4.27 7.51
N THR A 8 -4.67 5.38 8.19
CA THR A 8 -4.04 6.57 7.60
C THR A 8 -2.53 6.54 7.74
N ALA A 9 -1.82 7.15 6.79
CA ALA A 9 -0.44 7.51 7.02
C ALA A 9 -0.33 8.59 8.11
N VAL A 10 0.64 8.44 9.02
CA VAL A 10 0.97 9.48 10.01
C VAL A 10 1.57 10.68 9.27
N ARG A 11 1.12 11.89 9.60
CA ARG A 11 1.71 13.15 9.11
C ARG A 11 2.48 13.84 10.23
N LEU A 12 3.49 14.61 9.84
CA LEU A 12 4.28 15.44 10.73
C LEU A 12 3.85 16.88 10.55
N ASN A 13 3.58 17.57 11.65
CA ASN A 13 3.22 18.99 11.68
C ASN A 13 3.52 19.54 13.07
N ASP A 14 4.30 20.62 13.19
CA ASP A 14 4.54 21.31 14.47
C ASP A 14 3.31 22.16 14.81
N VAL A 15 2.31 21.55 15.48
CA VAL A 15 1.00 22.19 15.68
C VAL A 15 0.96 23.08 16.92
N ASN A 16 1.95 22.95 17.81
CA ASN A 16 2.08 23.77 19.02
C ASN A 16 3.24 24.78 18.94
N GLU A 17 3.88 24.89 17.77
CA GLU A 17 4.99 25.79 17.44
C GLU A 17 6.18 25.69 18.42
N ASP A 18 6.45 24.48 18.91
CA ASP A 18 7.48 24.24 19.91
C ASP A 18 8.85 23.89 19.31
N GLY A 19 8.94 23.91 17.97
CA GLY A 19 10.11 23.61 17.17
C GLY A 19 10.35 22.12 16.93
N VAL A 20 9.41 21.25 17.31
CA VAL A 20 9.45 19.80 17.06
C VAL A 20 8.16 19.35 16.40
N ASP A 21 8.28 18.63 15.29
CA ASP A 21 7.12 18.08 14.59
C ASP A 21 6.28 17.16 15.47
N ASP A 22 4.97 17.40 15.52
CA ASP A 22 3.98 16.54 16.17
C ASP A 22 3.42 15.49 15.21
N LEU A 23 2.78 14.46 15.77
CA LEU A 23 2.20 13.35 15.02
C LEU A 23 0.71 13.56 14.79
N MET A 24 0.33 13.67 13.52
CA MET A 24 -1.05 13.73 13.07
C MET A 24 -1.54 12.34 12.65
N VAL A 25 -2.58 11.84 13.31
CA VAL A 25 -3.07 10.46 13.13
C VAL A 25 -4.57 10.46 12.89
N GLY A 26 -5.00 10.05 11.70
CA GLY A 26 -6.40 9.73 11.44
C GLY A 26 -6.78 8.40 12.08
N PHE A 27 -7.98 8.29 12.64
CA PHE A 27 -8.44 7.11 13.35
C PHE A 27 -9.88 6.73 13.04
N SER A 28 -10.15 5.45 13.28
CA SER A 28 -11.44 4.80 13.40
C SER A 28 -11.65 4.39 14.85
N THR A 29 -12.91 4.41 15.30
CA THR A 29 -13.27 3.86 16.60
C THR A 29 -13.78 2.41 16.53
N GLY A 30 -13.93 1.86 15.32
CA GLY A 30 -14.59 0.57 15.07
C GLY A 30 -16.10 0.58 15.33
N VAL A 31 -16.66 1.72 15.72
CA VAL A 31 -18.11 1.92 15.83
C VAL A 31 -18.72 2.27 14.47
N ASP A 32 -17.91 2.74 13.51
CA ASP A 32 -18.37 3.07 12.17
C ASP A 32 -18.76 1.80 11.40
N GLY A 33 -20.05 1.67 11.12
CA GLY A 33 -20.66 0.57 10.41
C GLY A 33 -21.98 1.03 9.82
N TYR A 34 -22.48 0.32 8.79
CA TYR A 34 -23.78 0.60 8.20
C TYR A 34 -24.86 0.60 9.31
N ASN A 35 -25.38 1.78 9.66
CA ASN A 35 -26.35 2.05 10.73
C ASN A 35 -25.84 1.90 12.18
N ALA A 36 -24.62 2.33 12.47
CA ALA A 36 -24.13 2.44 13.84
C ALA A 36 -25.09 3.28 14.71
N PRO A 37 -25.67 2.72 15.79
CA PRO A 37 -26.63 3.45 16.61
C PRO A 37 -25.90 4.48 17.46
N LYS A 38 -26.44 5.71 17.54
CA LYS A 38 -25.88 6.84 18.30
C LYS A 38 -25.52 6.49 19.74
N ILE A 39 -26.28 5.59 20.37
CA ILE A 39 -26.04 5.09 21.74
C ILE A 39 -24.64 4.49 21.93
N SER A 40 -24.00 4.04 20.85
CA SER A 40 -22.63 3.52 20.91
C SER A 40 -21.65 4.60 21.36
N CYS A 41 -21.87 5.85 20.96
CA CYS A 41 -21.09 7.00 21.42
C CYS A 41 -21.31 7.29 22.91
N ASP A 42 -22.54 7.17 23.39
CA ASP A 42 -22.88 7.33 24.81
C ASP A 42 -22.18 6.27 25.67
N LEU A 43 -22.17 5.02 25.21
CA LEU A 43 -21.61 3.88 25.95
C LEU A 43 -20.08 3.84 25.96
N TYR A 44 -19.43 4.15 24.83
CA TYR A 44 -17.98 3.93 24.67
C TYR A 44 -17.14 5.20 24.60
N PHE A 45 -17.77 6.35 24.35
CA PHE A 45 -17.09 7.64 24.12
C PHE A 45 -17.68 8.77 24.99
N ASN A 46 -18.25 8.42 26.15
CA ASN A 46 -18.79 9.36 27.14
C ASN A 46 -19.80 10.36 26.55
N GLY A 47 -20.59 9.95 25.57
CA GLY A 47 -21.60 10.81 24.93
C GLY A 47 -21.03 11.79 23.89
N THR A 48 -19.75 11.68 23.54
CA THR A 48 -19.14 12.49 22.47
C THR A 48 -19.78 12.11 21.14
N TYR A 49 -20.40 13.07 20.44
CA TYR A 49 -21.00 12.82 19.13
C TYR A 49 -20.60 13.93 18.14
N PRO A 50 -20.10 13.60 16.94
CA PRO A 50 -19.87 12.24 16.44
C PRO A 50 -18.72 11.49 17.14
N CYS A 51 -18.63 10.16 16.98
CA CYS A 51 -17.56 9.34 17.57
C CYS A 51 -17.06 8.22 16.66
N TYR A 52 -17.37 8.24 15.37
CA TYR A 52 -17.18 7.07 14.50
C TYR A 52 -15.75 6.98 13.94
N GLY A 53 -15.10 8.13 13.78
CA GLY A 53 -13.69 8.26 13.49
C GLY A 53 -13.18 9.62 13.94
N GLY A 54 -12.02 10.02 13.43
CA GLY A 54 -11.49 11.36 13.66
C GLY A 54 -10.03 11.50 13.30
N VAL A 55 -9.42 12.58 13.78
CA VAL A 55 -7.99 12.84 13.69
C VAL A 55 -7.51 13.39 15.03
N MET A 56 -6.30 13.04 15.41
CA MET A 56 -5.65 13.52 16.64
C MET A 56 -4.25 14.02 16.35
N ALA A 57 -3.82 14.98 17.16
CA ALA A 57 -2.44 15.43 17.25
C ALA A 57 -1.81 14.89 18.53
N LEU A 58 -0.63 14.29 18.41
CA LEU A 58 0.18 13.82 19.54
C LEU A 58 1.51 14.56 19.54
N ASP A 59 1.87 15.10 20.70
CA ASP A 59 3.09 15.87 20.92
C ASP A 59 4.34 15.05 20.56
N GLY A 60 5.20 15.60 19.71
CA GLY A 60 6.39 14.93 19.20
C GLY A 60 7.43 14.63 20.28
N LYS A 61 7.48 15.42 21.36
CA LYS A 61 8.46 15.28 22.47
C LYS A 61 8.01 14.26 23.51
N THR A 62 6.73 14.23 23.83
CA THR A 62 6.16 13.53 24.98
C THR A 62 5.22 12.40 24.60
N GLY A 63 4.68 12.41 23.38
CA GLY A 63 3.65 11.49 22.92
C GLY A 63 2.28 11.72 23.56
N GLN A 64 2.08 12.83 24.27
CA GLN A 64 0.78 13.18 24.86
C GLN A 64 -0.17 13.73 23.79
N GLU A 65 -1.47 13.50 23.97
CA GLU A 65 -2.48 14.07 23.07
C GLU A 65 -2.56 15.59 23.25
N ILE A 66 -2.35 16.33 22.17
CA ILE A 66 -2.54 17.77 22.12
C ILE A 66 -4.02 18.08 21.92
N TRP A 67 -4.64 17.49 20.89
CA TRP A 67 -6.06 17.63 20.64
C TRP A 67 -6.61 16.43 19.86
N ARG A 68 -7.94 16.32 19.87
CA ARG A 68 -8.67 15.30 19.11
C ARG A 68 -9.93 15.89 18.51
N HIS A 69 -10.09 15.67 17.21
CA HIS A 69 -11.30 16.00 16.46
C HIS A 69 -12.02 14.73 16.04
N TYR A 70 -13.32 14.64 16.33
CA TYR A 70 -14.14 13.48 15.98
C TYR A 70 -14.97 13.75 14.72
N THR A 71 -15.15 12.71 13.91
CA THR A 71 -15.90 12.76 12.65
C THR A 71 -17.03 11.74 12.60
N MET A 72 -18.00 12.04 11.74
CA MET A 72 -19.17 11.19 11.49
C MET A 72 -18.80 9.83 10.86
N HIS A 73 -17.61 9.71 10.29
CA HIS A 73 -17.09 8.46 9.74
C HIS A 73 -15.58 8.39 9.86
N GLU A 74 -15.04 7.19 9.64
CA GLU A 74 -13.61 6.87 9.64
C GLU A 74 -12.82 7.74 8.67
N ILE A 75 -11.62 8.13 9.10
CA ILE A 75 -10.68 8.88 8.27
C ILE A 75 -9.71 7.90 7.62
N TYR A 76 -9.63 7.94 6.29
CA TYR A 76 -8.68 7.16 5.49
C TYR A 76 -7.47 8.00 5.07
N SER A 77 -7.55 9.32 5.23
CA SER A 77 -6.52 10.22 4.75
C SER A 77 -6.39 11.52 5.50
N VAL A 78 -5.14 11.96 5.65
CA VAL A 78 -4.75 13.23 6.25
C VAL A 78 -3.64 13.85 5.40
N ASN A 79 -3.76 15.13 5.05
CA ASN A 79 -2.75 15.94 4.38
C ASN A 79 -2.62 17.30 5.06
N CYS A 80 -1.45 17.63 5.62
CA CYS A 80 -1.20 18.85 6.40
C CYS A 80 -0.16 19.78 5.74
N ASN A 81 -0.25 19.97 4.42
CA ASN A 81 0.80 20.64 3.66
C ASN A 81 0.54 22.12 3.34
N GLY A 82 -0.66 22.64 3.62
CA GLY A 82 -1.05 24.02 3.28
C GLY A 82 -1.42 24.80 4.53
N ASP A 83 -1.10 26.08 4.56
CA ASP A 83 -1.60 27.05 5.53
C ASP A 83 -2.75 27.81 4.85
N LEU A 84 -3.99 27.39 5.14
CA LEU A 84 -5.21 27.81 4.46
C LEU A 84 -5.80 29.08 5.09
N ASP A 85 -5.67 29.25 6.40
CA ASP A 85 -6.12 30.45 7.11
C ASP A 85 -5.03 31.52 7.29
N VAL A 86 -3.80 31.23 6.86
CA VAL A 86 -2.64 32.13 6.83
C VAL A 86 -2.22 32.56 8.24
N ASP A 87 -2.37 31.66 9.21
CA ASP A 87 -1.98 31.88 10.61
C ASP A 87 -0.51 31.52 10.89
N GLY A 88 0.18 30.89 9.92
CA GLY A 88 1.57 30.45 10.02
C GLY A 88 1.73 28.98 10.41
N VAL A 89 0.64 28.31 10.80
CA VAL A 89 0.59 26.87 11.09
C VAL A 89 -0.05 26.15 9.89
N ARG A 90 0.46 24.96 9.55
CA ARG A 90 -0.15 24.22 8.42
C ARG A 90 -1.48 23.59 8.84
N ASP A 91 -2.52 23.88 8.09
CA ASP A 91 -3.81 23.22 8.16
C ASP A 91 -3.80 21.82 7.57
N CYS A 92 -4.77 20.99 7.99
CA CYS A 92 -4.95 19.65 7.46
C CYS A 92 -6.26 19.49 6.69
N LEU A 93 -6.17 18.94 5.48
CA LEU A 93 -7.29 18.33 4.77
C LEU A 93 -7.41 16.85 5.18
N ILE A 94 -8.58 16.48 5.68
CA ILE A 94 -8.92 15.11 6.04
C ILE A 94 -10.04 14.57 5.17
N SER A 95 -9.93 13.30 4.79
CA SER A 95 -10.93 12.61 4.00
C SER A 95 -11.11 11.16 4.42
N GLY A 96 -12.29 10.59 4.16
CA GLY A 96 -12.52 9.20 4.49
C GLY A 96 -13.86 8.64 4.03
N ARG A 97 -14.43 7.80 4.88
CA ARG A 97 -15.62 7.02 4.57
C ARG A 97 -16.87 7.91 4.44
N ALA A 98 -17.84 7.46 3.65
CA ALA A 98 -19.09 8.14 3.33
C ALA A 98 -18.92 9.64 2.95
N GLY A 99 -17.84 9.93 2.22
CA GLY A 99 -17.57 11.26 1.67
C GLY A 99 -17.21 12.31 2.72
N VAL A 100 -16.72 11.93 3.91
CA VAL A 100 -16.15 12.90 4.85
C VAL A 100 -15.01 13.65 4.15
N PHE A 101 -15.12 14.98 4.12
CA PHE A 101 -14.14 15.90 3.55
C PHE A 101 -14.11 17.18 4.38
N GLN A 102 -13.03 17.39 5.14
CA GLN A 102 -12.93 18.52 6.08
C GLN A 102 -11.56 19.19 5.98
N ALA A 103 -11.55 20.52 6.08
CA ALA A 103 -10.36 21.29 6.40
C ALA A 103 -10.37 21.58 7.91
N ILE A 104 -9.26 21.29 8.58
CA ILE A 104 -9.08 21.52 10.02
C ILE A 104 -7.85 22.39 10.26
N THR A 105 -7.98 23.33 11.18
CA THR A 105 -6.84 24.13 11.67
C THR A 105 -6.34 23.59 12.99
N PRO A 106 -5.02 23.35 13.14
CA PRO A 106 -4.39 23.05 14.42
C PRO A 106 -4.11 24.30 15.27
N GLY A 107 -4.37 25.51 14.74
CA GLY A 107 -3.82 26.77 15.22
C GLY A 107 -4.42 27.33 16.51
N TRP A 108 -3.57 28.04 17.26
CA TRP A 108 -3.95 28.87 18.41
C TRP A 108 -4.37 30.26 17.93
N THR A 109 -5.66 30.58 17.90
CA THR A 109 -6.07 31.97 17.71
C THR A 109 -5.69 32.80 18.94
N SER A 110 -4.99 33.93 18.71
CA SER A 110 -4.37 34.79 19.75
C SER A 110 -5.37 35.55 20.66
N PHE A 111 -6.64 35.14 20.65
CA PHE A 111 -7.76 35.81 21.32
C PHE A 111 -8.69 34.83 22.06
N ALA A 112 -8.17 33.88 22.84
CA ALA A 112 -8.81 33.42 24.06
C ALA A 112 -7.94 32.44 24.84
N ILE A 113 -7.78 32.68 26.13
CA ILE A 113 -7.27 31.70 27.10
C ILE A 113 -8.35 30.62 27.28
N PHE A 114 -8.41 29.62 26.41
CA PHE A 114 -8.96 28.27 26.63
C PHE A 114 -8.37 27.32 25.55
N TRP A 115 -8.04 26.09 25.94
CA TRP A 115 -7.25 25.03 25.28
C TRP A 115 -7.48 24.74 23.77
N GLN A 116 -6.38 24.34 23.08
CA GLN A 116 -6.26 23.22 22.10
C GLN A 116 -7.37 23.09 21.03
N THR A 117 -7.20 23.64 19.83
CA THR A 117 -8.21 23.52 18.76
C THR A 117 -7.72 22.70 17.55
N GLY A 118 -8.45 21.63 17.24
CA GLY A 118 -8.52 21.00 15.92
C GLY A 118 -9.82 21.43 15.23
N GLU A 119 -10.04 22.74 15.14
CA GLU A 119 -11.31 23.32 14.71
C GLU A 119 -11.55 23.05 13.22
N VAL A 120 -12.80 22.74 12.87
CA VAL A 120 -13.18 22.53 11.48
C VAL A 120 -13.36 23.88 10.80
N LEU A 121 -12.39 24.28 9.97
CA LEU A 121 -12.50 25.43 9.07
C LEU A 121 -13.70 25.25 8.14
N LYS A 122 -13.83 24.05 7.56
CA LYS A 122 -14.97 23.72 6.70
C LYS A 122 -15.26 22.23 6.62
N TRP A 123 -16.54 21.88 6.61
CA TRP A 123 -17.03 20.54 6.31
C TRP A 123 -17.91 20.53 5.07
N VAL A 124 -17.58 19.65 4.14
CA VAL A 124 -18.39 19.34 2.96
C VAL A 124 -18.45 17.83 2.74
N LYS A 125 -19.45 17.38 1.99
CA LYS A 125 -19.45 16.03 1.41
C LYS A 125 -18.79 16.09 0.04
N THR A 126 -18.20 14.98 -0.40
CA THR A 126 -17.76 14.83 -1.79
C THR A 126 -18.93 15.05 -2.77
N PRO A 127 -18.68 15.53 -4.01
CA PRO A 127 -19.76 15.87 -4.95
C PRO A 127 -20.72 14.72 -5.28
N ASP A 128 -20.23 13.48 -5.26
CA ASP A 128 -21.04 12.28 -5.48
C ASP A 128 -21.36 11.51 -4.18
N GLU A 129 -21.06 12.11 -3.03
CA GLU A 129 -21.24 11.57 -1.67
C GLU A 129 -20.53 10.22 -1.42
N LYS A 130 -19.56 9.86 -2.26
CA LYS A 130 -18.80 8.61 -2.12
C LYS A 130 -17.50 8.81 -1.37
N GLU A 131 -16.97 7.71 -0.86
CA GLU A 131 -15.71 7.58 -0.13
C GLU A 131 -14.51 8.08 -0.95
N THR A 132 -13.51 8.60 -0.23
CA THR A 132 -12.19 8.93 -0.78
C THR A 132 -11.12 8.08 -0.11
N TYR A 133 -10.36 7.33 -0.92
CA TYR A 133 -9.35 6.36 -0.45
C TYR A 133 -7.90 6.86 -0.49
N PHE A 134 -7.64 8.05 -1.05
CA PHE A 134 -6.31 8.65 -1.05
C PHE A 134 -6.34 10.11 -0.58
N SER A 135 -5.19 10.61 -0.11
CA SER A 135 -5.09 11.98 0.41
C SER A 135 -5.32 12.99 -0.70
N PRO A 136 -6.23 13.95 -0.56
CA PRO A 136 -6.37 15.05 -1.51
C PRO A 136 -5.02 15.69 -1.74
N VAL A 137 -4.72 15.99 -3.00
CA VAL A 137 -3.44 16.55 -3.41
C VAL A 137 -3.66 17.97 -3.87
N ILE A 138 -2.87 18.90 -3.34
CA ILE A 138 -2.88 20.30 -3.77
C ILE A 138 -1.80 20.47 -4.83
N TYR A 139 -2.13 21.16 -5.92
CA TYR A 139 -1.16 21.60 -6.91
C TYR A 139 -1.50 22.98 -7.45
N THR A 140 -0.49 23.68 -7.96
CA THR A 140 -0.60 25.07 -8.39
C THR A 140 -0.53 25.16 -9.91
N LYS A 141 -1.43 25.96 -10.49
CA LYS A 141 -1.43 26.31 -11.91
C LYS A 141 -0.48 27.47 -12.21
N LYS A 142 -0.24 27.72 -13.50
CA LYS A 142 0.57 28.84 -13.99
C LYS A 142 0.07 30.22 -13.55
N ASP A 143 -1.24 30.38 -13.39
CA ASP A 143 -1.87 31.60 -12.91
C ASP A 143 -1.84 31.71 -11.37
N SER A 144 -1.09 30.84 -10.69
CA SER A 144 -1.01 30.72 -9.22
C SER A 144 -2.29 30.23 -8.56
N ALA A 145 -3.29 29.77 -9.32
CA ALA A 145 -4.48 29.15 -8.75
C ALA A 145 -4.12 27.79 -8.12
N GLU A 146 -4.49 27.61 -6.86
CA GLU A 146 -4.34 26.34 -6.16
C GLU A 146 -5.58 25.47 -6.32
N LEU A 147 -5.35 24.22 -6.69
CA LEU A 147 -6.38 23.24 -6.96
C LEU A 147 -6.23 22.02 -6.07
N VAL A 148 -7.35 21.49 -5.60
CA VAL A 148 -7.44 20.26 -4.82
C VAL A 148 -7.92 19.14 -5.73
N LEU A 149 -7.08 18.12 -5.91
CA LEU A 149 -7.35 16.91 -6.68
C LEU A 149 -7.70 15.77 -5.73
N PHE A 150 -8.85 15.12 -5.94
CA PHE A 150 -9.32 14.02 -5.10
C PHE A 150 -10.12 12.99 -5.89
N GLY A 151 -10.05 11.74 -5.47
CA GLY A 151 -10.80 10.63 -6.06
C GLY A 151 -11.92 10.16 -5.17
N THR A 152 -12.98 9.66 -5.78
CA THR A 152 -14.14 9.08 -5.09
C THR A 152 -14.43 7.65 -5.56
N GLY A 153 -15.25 6.93 -4.81
CA GLY A 153 -15.63 5.54 -5.11
C GLY A 153 -14.70 4.50 -4.50
N GLY A 154 -14.91 3.21 -4.77
CA GLY A 154 -14.18 2.12 -4.12
C GLY A 154 -14.07 0.86 -4.97
N GLU A 155 -13.73 -0.27 -4.35
CA GLU A 155 -13.48 -1.50 -5.12
C GLU A 155 -14.72 -2.08 -5.81
N THR A 156 -15.90 -1.79 -5.29
CA THR A 156 -17.17 -2.44 -5.71
C THR A 156 -18.24 -1.43 -6.13
N HIS A 157 -17.90 -0.15 -6.24
CA HIS A 157 -18.86 0.89 -6.61
C HIS A 157 -18.17 2.00 -7.43
N PRO A 158 -18.93 2.68 -8.32
CA PRO A 158 -18.41 3.72 -9.20
C PRO A 158 -17.81 4.89 -8.46
N GLY A 159 -17.07 5.73 -9.16
CA GLY A 159 -16.47 6.95 -8.62
C GLY A 159 -15.93 7.88 -9.70
N GLY A 160 -15.31 8.96 -9.27
CA GLY A 160 -14.73 9.94 -10.17
C GLY A 160 -13.43 10.54 -9.64
N LEU A 161 -12.68 11.15 -10.55
CA LEU A 161 -11.57 12.04 -10.23
C LEU A 161 -12.06 13.48 -10.39
N TRP A 162 -11.89 14.27 -9.34
CA TRP A 162 -12.46 15.60 -9.22
C TRP A 162 -11.37 16.62 -8.94
N VAL A 163 -11.62 17.85 -9.39
CA VAL A 163 -10.78 19.00 -9.11
C VAL A 163 -11.66 20.15 -8.64
N VAL A 164 -11.27 20.81 -7.56
CA VAL A 164 -11.93 22.02 -7.04
C VAL A 164 -10.88 23.06 -6.71
N SER A 165 -11.22 24.35 -6.80
CA SER A 165 -10.34 25.40 -6.27
C SER A 165 -10.17 25.22 -4.77
N LEU A 166 -8.96 25.44 -4.26
CA LEU A 166 -8.72 25.43 -2.82
C LEU A 166 -9.60 26.46 -2.09
N MET A 167 -9.82 27.64 -2.70
CA MET A 167 -10.69 28.66 -2.15
C MET A 167 -12.17 28.29 -2.20
N ASP A 168 -12.63 27.64 -3.27
CA ASP A 168 -13.99 27.11 -3.33
C ASP A 168 -14.21 26.05 -2.25
N LEU A 169 -13.23 25.17 -2.04
CA LEU A 169 -13.28 24.17 -0.98
C LEU A 169 -13.33 24.83 0.41
N PHE A 170 -12.49 25.83 0.65
CA PHE A 170 -12.44 26.58 1.91
C PHE A 170 -13.78 27.27 2.21
N HIS A 171 -14.43 27.86 1.20
CA HIS A 171 -15.78 28.42 1.34
C HIS A 171 -16.90 27.37 1.33
N GLY A 172 -16.57 26.11 1.06
CA GLY A 172 -17.46 24.95 0.97
C GLY A 172 -18.38 24.93 -0.24
N LEU A 173 -17.95 25.56 -1.33
CA LEU A 173 -18.58 25.54 -2.63
C LEU A 173 -18.16 24.27 -3.39
N ILE A 174 -18.35 23.10 -2.76
CA ILE A 174 -17.90 21.81 -3.32
C ILE A 174 -18.64 21.46 -4.61
N GLU A 175 -19.82 22.04 -4.83
CA GLU A 175 -20.60 21.95 -6.06
C GLU A 175 -19.87 22.54 -7.28
N ASN A 176 -18.87 23.41 -7.07
CA ASN A 176 -18.01 23.93 -8.15
C ASN A 176 -16.95 22.91 -8.62
N SER A 177 -16.90 21.72 -8.02
CA SER A 177 -15.97 20.67 -8.41
C SER A 177 -16.15 20.24 -9.86
N LYS A 178 -15.05 20.23 -10.61
CA LYS A 178 -14.99 19.71 -11.98
C LYS A 178 -14.66 18.22 -11.97
N LEU A 179 -15.55 17.41 -12.56
CA LEU A 179 -15.29 16.00 -12.85
C LEU A 179 -14.33 15.88 -14.05
N ILE A 180 -13.15 15.29 -13.84
CA ILE A 180 -12.15 15.12 -14.91
C ILE A 180 -12.07 13.67 -15.42
N TYR A 181 -12.51 12.69 -14.62
CA TYR A 181 -12.64 11.29 -15.03
C TYR A 181 -13.76 10.60 -14.25
N LYS A 182 -14.51 9.68 -14.89
CA LYS A 182 -15.55 8.87 -14.26
C LYS A 182 -15.38 7.41 -14.62
N ASP A 183 -15.57 6.54 -13.64
CA ASP A 183 -15.71 5.10 -13.83
C ASP A 183 -17.07 4.66 -13.29
N GLU A 184 -17.81 3.91 -14.10
CA GLU A 184 -19.18 3.46 -13.82
C GLU A 184 -19.24 2.18 -12.96
N TYR A 185 -18.11 1.56 -12.68
CA TYR A 185 -18.02 0.28 -11.97
C TYR A 185 -17.07 0.32 -10.77
N LYS A 186 -16.03 1.15 -10.81
CA LYS A 186 -14.94 1.22 -9.83
C LYS A 186 -14.68 2.66 -9.38
N GLY A 187 -13.98 2.80 -8.25
CA GLY A 187 -13.52 4.08 -7.73
C GLY A 187 -12.18 4.55 -8.30
N VAL A 188 -11.82 5.78 -7.98
CA VAL A 188 -10.47 6.33 -8.19
C VAL A 188 -9.75 6.35 -6.85
N MET A 189 -9.00 5.29 -6.57
CA MET A 189 -8.49 5.01 -5.22
C MET A 189 -6.99 5.23 -5.05
N ASN A 190 -6.20 5.22 -6.12
CA ASN A 190 -4.76 5.41 -6.01
C ASN A 190 -4.41 6.90 -6.05
N PRO A 191 -3.46 7.37 -5.22
CA PRO A 191 -2.91 8.71 -5.34
C PRO A 191 -2.31 9.00 -6.72
N PRO A 192 -2.34 10.28 -7.16
CA PRO A 192 -1.69 10.72 -8.39
C PRO A 192 -0.18 10.89 -8.23
N VAL A 193 0.52 10.82 -9.36
CA VAL A 193 1.90 11.28 -9.51
C VAL A 193 1.87 12.56 -10.33
N LEU A 194 2.39 13.64 -9.76
CA LEU A 194 2.39 14.97 -10.37
C LEU A 194 3.75 15.26 -11.00
N VAL A 195 3.79 15.37 -12.33
CA VAL A 195 5.02 15.60 -13.12
C VAL A 195 4.63 16.41 -14.35
N ASP A 196 5.36 17.47 -14.67
CA ASP A 196 5.16 18.21 -15.92
C ASP A 196 5.67 17.39 -17.12
N LEU A 197 4.75 16.78 -17.89
CA LEU A 197 5.06 15.91 -19.03
C LEU A 197 5.11 16.70 -20.34
N ASN A 198 4.28 17.75 -20.46
CA ASN A 198 4.18 18.57 -21.66
C ASN A 198 5.10 19.82 -21.64
N LYS A 199 5.79 20.06 -20.52
CA LYS A 199 6.72 21.18 -20.25
C LYS A 199 6.08 22.54 -20.36
N ASP A 200 4.82 22.62 -19.99
CA ASP A 200 4.10 23.86 -20.02
C ASP A 200 4.32 24.70 -18.74
N GLY A 201 4.93 24.13 -17.70
CA GLY A 201 5.19 24.77 -16.41
C GLY A 201 4.17 24.46 -15.31
N THR A 202 3.10 23.72 -15.64
CA THR A 202 2.14 23.17 -14.68
C THR A 202 2.35 21.65 -14.59
N VAL A 203 2.32 21.07 -13.39
CA VAL A 203 2.47 19.61 -13.23
C VAL A 203 1.27 18.86 -13.81
N ASP A 204 1.53 17.82 -14.61
CA ASP A 204 0.49 16.94 -15.16
C ASP A 204 0.14 15.81 -14.19
N ILE A 205 -1.06 15.25 -14.35
CA ILE A 205 -1.66 14.28 -13.44
C ILE A 205 -1.54 12.88 -14.04
N THR A 206 -0.62 12.05 -13.55
CA THR A 206 -0.51 10.63 -13.97
C THR A 206 -1.00 9.70 -12.88
N MET A 207 -1.94 8.81 -13.21
CA MET A 207 -2.57 7.92 -12.23
C MET A 207 -2.79 6.52 -12.79
N SER A 208 -2.45 5.50 -12.01
CA SER A 208 -3.04 4.17 -12.17
C SER A 208 -4.43 4.18 -11.57
N MET A 209 -5.46 4.07 -12.39
CA MET A 209 -6.83 3.92 -11.90
C MET A 209 -6.99 2.58 -11.17
N TYR A 210 -8.00 2.46 -10.30
CA TYR A 210 -8.39 1.16 -9.71
C TYR A 210 -9.14 0.27 -10.71
N ASN A 211 -8.71 0.31 -11.96
CA ASN A 211 -9.27 -0.50 -13.03
C ASN A 211 -8.10 -0.95 -13.93
N THR A 212 -8.39 -1.24 -15.19
CA THR A 212 -7.41 -1.71 -16.16
C THR A 212 -6.46 -0.63 -16.67
N THR A 213 -6.56 0.62 -16.25
CA THR A 213 -6.03 1.75 -17.02
C THR A 213 -5.02 2.58 -16.22
N ILE A 214 -3.96 3.01 -16.88
CA ILE A 214 -3.12 4.15 -16.45
C ILE A 214 -3.43 5.31 -17.38
N ILE A 215 -3.61 6.51 -16.82
CA ILE A 215 -3.99 7.70 -17.58
C ILE A 215 -3.12 8.87 -17.14
N ALA A 216 -2.72 9.71 -18.10
CA ALA A 216 -2.16 11.03 -17.86
C ALA A 216 -3.12 12.12 -18.33
N PHE A 217 -3.34 13.14 -17.50
CA PHE A 217 -4.09 14.34 -17.83
C PHE A 217 -3.18 15.56 -17.73
N ASP A 218 -3.37 16.51 -18.64
CA ASP A 218 -2.76 17.82 -18.56
C ASP A 218 -3.21 18.54 -17.29
N GLY A 219 -2.29 18.99 -16.45
CA GLY A 219 -2.60 19.65 -15.19
C GLY A 219 -3.27 21.01 -15.38
N GLU A 220 -2.99 21.67 -16.50
CA GLU A 220 -3.50 22.99 -16.83
C GLU A 220 -4.91 22.93 -17.41
N SER A 221 -5.16 22.09 -18.42
CA SER A 221 -6.48 21.99 -19.08
C SER A 221 -7.38 20.85 -18.59
N HIS A 222 -6.82 19.88 -17.84
CA HIS A 222 -7.43 18.59 -17.49
C HIS A 222 -7.79 17.69 -18.68
N LYS A 223 -7.27 17.97 -19.87
CA LYS A 223 -7.45 17.09 -21.03
C LYS A 223 -6.56 15.87 -20.90
N ARG A 224 -7.04 14.72 -21.35
CA ARG A 224 -6.23 13.49 -21.41
C ARG A 224 -5.06 13.71 -22.37
N LEU A 225 -3.85 13.44 -21.90
CA LEU A 225 -2.63 13.41 -22.72
C LEU A 225 -2.47 12.04 -23.40
N TRP A 226 -2.54 10.98 -22.60
CA TRP A 226 -2.49 9.59 -23.07
C TRP A 226 -3.14 8.65 -22.04
N ASP A 227 -3.48 7.44 -22.49
CA ASP A 227 -3.85 6.33 -21.62
C ASP A 227 -3.31 5.00 -22.16
N PHE A 228 -3.18 4.03 -21.26
CA PHE A 228 -2.85 2.66 -21.63
C PHE A 228 -3.68 1.67 -20.81
N VAL A 229 -4.21 0.67 -21.50
CA VAL A 229 -5.09 -0.36 -20.93
C VAL A 229 -4.34 -1.67 -20.77
N PHE A 230 -4.38 -2.21 -19.57
CA PHE A 230 -4.00 -3.56 -19.15
C PHE A 230 -5.28 -4.42 -18.99
N PRO A 231 -5.73 -5.14 -20.02
CA PRO A 231 -7.01 -5.84 -19.98
C PRO A 231 -7.09 -6.86 -18.83
N SER A 232 -8.27 -7.00 -18.22
CA SER A 232 -8.54 -7.97 -17.15
C SER A 232 -7.61 -7.84 -15.93
N SER A 233 -7.34 -6.61 -15.54
CA SER A 233 -6.48 -6.28 -14.40
C SER A 233 -6.99 -5.10 -13.59
N GLU A 234 -6.49 -4.96 -12.37
CA GLU A 234 -6.73 -3.83 -11.46
C GLU A 234 -5.41 -3.46 -10.78
N SER A 235 -5.26 -2.20 -10.36
CA SER A 235 -4.05 -1.74 -9.66
C SER A 235 -4.37 -1.09 -8.31
N TYR A 236 -3.63 -1.52 -7.29
CA TYR A 236 -3.50 -0.85 -5.99
C TYR A 236 -2.18 -0.07 -5.87
N SER A 237 -1.42 0.02 -6.96
CA SER A 237 -0.05 0.52 -6.95
C SER A 237 0.01 1.90 -7.56
N ILE A 238 0.66 2.81 -6.86
CA ILE A 238 0.98 4.15 -7.36
C ILE A 238 2.13 4.00 -8.37
N PRO A 239 2.07 4.63 -9.54
CA PRO A 239 3.20 4.66 -10.47
C PRO A 239 4.46 5.27 -9.81
N ALA A 240 5.64 4.83 -10.21
CA ALA A 240 6.89 5.51 -9.86
C ALA A 240 7.41 6.27 -11.08
N ALA A 241 7.52 7.59 -10.98
CA ALA A 241 8.07 8.44 -12.04
C ALA A 241 9.60 8.49 -11.97
N GLY A 242 10.28 8.37 -13.11
CA GLY A 242 11.74 8.52 -13.21
C GLY A 242 12.21 8.46 -14.66
N PHE A 243 13.34 9.08 -14.96
CA PHE A 243 13.92 9.05 -16.31
C PHE A 243 14.50 7.66 -16.60
N PHE A 244 13.77 6.84 -17.36
CA PHE A 244 14.18 5.47 -17.70
C PHE A 244 14.78 5.36 -19.10
N ASN A 245 14.51 6.35 -19.97
CA ASN A 245 15.02 6.38 -21.31
C ASN A 245 15.78 7.70 -21.59
N LYS A 246 16.31 7.87 -22.81
CA LYS A 246 17.18 9.02 -23.17
C LYS A 246 16.43 10.28 -23.60
N ASP A 247 15.14 10.37 -23.31
CA ASP A 247 14.41 11.62 -23.39
C ASP A 247 14.45 12.37 -22.04
N ASP A 248 13.79 13.51 -22.03
CA ASP A 248 13.69 14.41 -20.90
C ASP A 248 12.25 14.50 -20.37
N ILE A 249 11.49 13.40 -20.52
CA ILE A 249 10.15 13.23 -19.95
C ILE A 249 10.18 12.01 -19.02
N PRO A 250 9.80 12.14 -17.74
CA PRO A 250 9.84 10.99 -16.82
C PRO A 250 8.92 9.86 -17.27
N ASP A 251 9.43 8.63 -17.20
CA ASP A 251 8.71 7.39 -17.47
C ASP A 251 8.13 6.80 -16.17
N PHE A 252 7.23 5.83 -16.29
CA PHE A 252 6.47 5.31 -15.16
C PHE A 252 6.63 3.80 -14.99
N LEU A 253 7.25 3.35 -13.89
CA LEU A 253 7.16 1.94 -13.51
C LEU A 253 5.80 1.68 -12.86
N VAL A 254 5.05 0.73 -13.43
CA VAL A 254 3.66 0.44 -13.05
C VAL A 254 3.48 -1.04 -12.73
N ARG A 255 2.46 -1.34 -11.93
CA ARG A 255 2.04 -2.70 -11.60
C ARG A 255 0.54 -2.88 -11.75
N TYR A 256 0.15 -4.00 -12.33
CA TYR A 256 -1.25 -4.42 -12.44
C TYR A 256 -1.43 -5.87 -11.99
N ASN A 257 -2.46 -6.11 -11.19
CA ASN A 257 -2.85 -7.42 -10.68
C ASN A 257 -3.92 -8.03 -11.59
N TYR A 258 -3.77 -9.31 -11.94
CA TYR A 258 -4.66 -10.02 -12.86
C TYR A 258 -5.40 -11.13 -12.14
N GLY A 259 -6.71 -11.25 -12.36
CA GLY A 259 -7.55 -12.28 -11.77
C GLY A 259 -9.03 -12.04 -12.02
N ALA A 260 -9.88 -12.54 -11.14
CA ALA A 260 -11.33 -12.33 -11.21
C ALA A 260 -11.74 -10.88 -10.85
N GLY A 261 -10.79 -10.06 -10.40
CA GLY A 261 -11.01 -8.73 -9.83
C GLY A 261 -11.11 -8.79 -8.31
N PHE A 262 -11.32 -7.64 -7.68
CA PHE A 262 -11.42 -7.57 -6.23
C PHE A 262 -12.41 -8.63 -5.70
N PRO A 263 -12.01 -9.45 -4.70
CA PRO A 263 -10.75 -9.40 -3.96
C PRO A 263 -9.79 -10.57 -4.29
N VAL A 264 -9.87 -11.15 -5.49
CA VAL A 264 -9.15 -12.36 -5.91
C VAL A 264 -8.27 -12.13 -7.15
N TYR A 265 -6.96 -12.12 -6.92
CA TYR A 265 -5.95 -11.94 -7.95
C TYR A 265 -5.00 -13.13 -8.02
N PHE A 266 -4.55 -13.50 -9.22
CA PHE A 266 -3.77 -14.71 -9.47
C PHE A 266 -2.28 -14.41 -9.62
N TYR A 267 -1.93 -13.30 -10.26
CA TYR A 267 -0.56 -12.87 -10.51
C TYR A 267 -0.53 -11.34 -10.68
N SER A 268 0.67 -10.77 -10.76
CA SER A 268 0.84 -9.35 -11.10
C SER A 268 1.89 -9.19 -12.21
N ASN A 269 1.69 -8.19 -13.07
CA ASN A 269 2.68 -7.80 -14.06
C ASN A 269 3.27 -6.44 -13.69
N VAL A 270 4.55 -6.27 -13.99
CA VAL A 270 5.30 -5.03 -13.83
C VAL A 270 5.91 -4.65 -15.17
N THR A 271 5.83 -3.37 -15.53
CA THR A 271 6.47 -2.81 -16.72
C THR A 271 6.78 -1.33 -16.53
N VAL A 272 7.48 -0.74 -17.51
CA VAL A 272 7.71 0.71 -17.60
C VAL A 272 6.89 1.25 -18.77
N ILE A 273 6.13 2.32 -18.51
CA ILE A 273 5.33 3.07 -19.47
C ILE A 273 6.08 4.36 -19.82
N ASP A 274 6.18 4.63 -21.12
CA ASP A 274 6.72 5.86 -21.68
C ASP A 274 5.87 7.06 -21.25
N GLY A 275 6.47 8.02 -20.54
CA GLY A 275 5.74 9.20 -20.06
C GLY A 275 5.30 10.17 -21.15
N LYS A 276 5.94 10.12 -22.32
CA LYS A 276 5.61 10.94 -23.49
C LYS A 276 4.47 10.35 -24.29
N THR A 277 4.43 9.03 -24.44
CA THR A 277 3.50 8.36 -25.38
C THR A 277 2.45 7.48 -24.72
N GLY A 278 2.61 7.14 -23.44
CA GLY A 278 1.79 6.17 -22.73
C GLY A 278 2.03 4.72 -23.16
N LYS A 279 2.99 4.43 -24.05
CA LYS A 279 3.24 3.07 -24.54
C LYS A 279 4.25 2.33 -23.66
N PRO A 280 4.20 0.99 -23.57
CA PRO A 280 5.18 0.25 -22.80
C PRO A 280 6.59 0.33 -23.42
N LEU A 281 7.58 0.71 -22.63
CA LEU A 281 9.00 0.67 -22.97
C LEU A 281 9.61 -0.73 -22.77
N VAL A 282 9.04 -1.50 -21.84
CA VAL A 282 9.51 -2.85 -21.51
C VAL A 282 8.46 -3.88 -21.95
N THR A 283 8.86 -4.75 -22.87
CA THR A 283 8.08 -5.92 -23.27
C THR A 283 8.99 -7.14 -23.44
N PRO A 284 8.54 -8.36 -23.07
CA PRO A 284 7.29 -8.67 -22.39
C PRO A 284 7.26 -8.15 -20.94
N PHE A 285 6.05 -7.97 -20.38
CA PHE A 285 5.91 -7.53 -18.98
C PHE A 285 6.43 -8.60 -18.03
N ILE A 286 7.01 -8.19 -16.91
CA ILE A 286 7.54 -9.13 -15.92
C ILE A 286 6.43 -9.60 -15.01
N LYS A 287 6.21 -10.91 -15.02
CA LYS A 287 5.17 -11.57 -14.23
C LYS A 287 5.73 -12.01 -12.87
N SER A 288 5.05 -11.59 -11.81
CA SER A 288 5.17 -12.13 -10.45
C SER A 288 4.11 -13.22 -10.24
N SER A 289 4.47 -14.40 -9.69
CA SER A 289 3.52 -15.52 -9.51
C SER A 289 2.45 -15.28 -8.44
N SER A 290 2.51 -14.17 -7.72
CA SER A 290 1.48 -13.72 -6.80
C SER A 290 1.13 -12.25 -7.03
N MET A 291 -0.06 -11.87 -6.58
CA MET A 291 -0.42 -10.47 -6.35
C MET A 291 0.62 -9.81 -5.42
N ALA A 292 0.96 -8.56 -5.71
CA ALA A 292 1.74 -7.71 -4.83
C ALA A 292 1.12 -6.30 -4.86
N ASN A 293 0.62 -5.82 -3.72
CA ASN A 293 0.05 -4.46 -3.63
C ASN A 293 1.15 -3.51 -3.13
N THR A 294 2.22 -3.39 -3.92
CA THR A 294 3.40 -2.59 -3.58
C THR A 294 3.64 -1.53 -4.64
N SER A 295 3.68 -0.27 -4.21
CA SER A 295 4.12 0.82 -5.08
C SER A 295 5.64 0.76 -5.25
N PRO A 296 6.16 0.88 -6.48
CA PRO A 296 7.59 1.07 -6.72
C PRO A 296 8.10 2.41 -6.18
N LEU A 297 9.42 2.50 -6.02
CA LEU A 297 10.14 3.71 -5.63
C LEU A 297 11.08 4.15 -6.74
N SER A 298 11.32 5.45 -6.85
CA SER A 298 12.31 6.05 -7.74
C SER A 298 13.46 6.65 -6.95
N VAL A 299 14.67 6.53 -7.49
CA VAL A 299 15.87 7.18 -7.00
C VAL A 299 16.51 7.90 -8.17
N SER A 300 16.68 9.22 -8.05
CA SER A 300 17.36 10.00 -9.07
C SER A 300 18.83 9.62 -9.13
N MET A 301 19.33 9.39 -10.35
CA MET A 301 20.72 8.99 -10.58
C MET A 301 21.38 9.94 -11.56
N GLN A 302 22.70 10.12 -11.42
CA GLN A 302 23.45 10.89 -12.40
C GLN A 302 23.45 10.18 -13.77
N GLY A 303 23.26 10.97 -14.82
CA GLY A 303 23.26 10.52 -16.22
C GLY A 303 21.85 10.50 -16.82
N LEU A 304 21.75 10.83 -18.11
CA LEU A 304 20.48 10.88 -18.83
C LEU A 304 19.82 9.49 -18.86
N GLY A 305 18.55 9.41 -18.44
CA GLY A 305 17.78 8.15 -18.48
C GLY A 305 18.23 7.07 -17.50
N ASN A 306 18.93 7.45 -16.42
CA ASN A 306 19.60 6.50 -15.54
C ASN A 306 18.91 6.31 -14.18
N ASP A 307 17.75 6.93 -13.97
CA ASP A 307 17.03 6.84 -12.70
C ASP A 307 16.73 5.38 -12.35
N LEU A 308 16.87 5.09 -11.07
CA LEU A 308 16.75 3.74 -10.55
C LEU A 308 15.35 3.53 -9.98
N PHE A 309 14.65 2.53 -10.51
CA PHE A 309 13.43 2.03 -9.90
C PHE A 309 13.71 0.87 -8.97
N ILE A 310 13.12 0.91 -7.78
CA ILE A 310 13.17 -0.14 -6.77
C ILE A 310 11.77 -0.68 -6.56
N TYR A 311 11.58 -1.98 -6.74
CA TYR A 311 10.25 -2.58 -6.68
C TYR A 311 10.28 -4.02 -6.17
N TRP A 312 9.17 -4.46 -5.59
CA TRP A 312 9.04 -5.83 -5.10
C TRP A 312 8.59 -6.80 -6.18
N MET A 313 9.08 -8.03 -6.12
CA MET A 313 8.50 -9.17 -6.80
C MET A 313 8.11 -10.21 -5.76
N SER A 314 6.94 -10.82 -5.94
CA SER A 314 6.46 -11.92 -5.12
C SER A 314 6.30 -13.16 -5.99
N ASP A 315 7.07 -14.20 -5.69
CA ASP A 315 7.18 -15.35 -6.58
C ASP A 315 7.22 -16.68 -5.81
N CYS A 316 6.86 -17.75 -6.51
CA CYS A 316 6.89 -19.13 -6.01
C CYS A 316 7.93 -19.91 -6.81
N ILE A 317 8.58 -20.90 -6.18
CA ILE A 317 9.36 -21.86 -6.95
C ILE A 317 8.36 -22.78 -7.69
N VAL A 318 8.18 -22.53 -9.00
CA VAL A 318 7.34 -23.23 -10.00
C VAL A 318 5.87 -22.72 -10.15
N MET A 319 5.38 -22.78 -11.40
CA MET A 319 4.35 -21.96 -12.11
C MET A 319 2.84 -22.15 -11.80
N ARG A 320 2.08 -21.01 -11.73
CA ARG A 320 0.61 -20.70 -11.98
C ARG A 320 -0.50 -21.44 -11.17
N GLU A 321 -1.57 -20.91 -10.54
CA GLU A 321 -2.28 -19.61 -10.39
C GLU A 321 -3.34 -19.67 -9.24
N MET A 322 -3.72 -18.52 -8.60
CA MET A 322 -4.81 -18.16 -7.61
C MET A 322 -4.41 -17.61 -6.20
N SER A 323 -5.29 -17.00 -5.38
CA SER A 323 -4.93 -16.34 -4.10
C SER A 323 -5.99 -16.47 -3.00
N ARG A 324 -5.50 -16.59 -1.74
CA ARG A 324 -6.12 -16.27 -0.41
C ARG A 324 -5.65 -17.17 0.76
N ALA A 325 -4.75 -18.10 0.49
CA ALA A 325 -4.01 -18.87 1.50
C ALA A 325 -2.51 -18.89 1.15
N ASP A 326 -1.67 -19.70 1.83
CA ASP A 326 -0.27 -19.90 1.40
C ASP A 326 -0.27 -20.58 0.02
N THR A 327 -0.36 -19.77 -1.03
CA THR A 327 -0.59 -20.17 -2.42
C THR A 327 0.54 -21.03 -2.93
N CYS A 328 1.79 -20.69 -2.58
CA CYS A 328 2.94 -21.47 -2.99
C CYS A 328 2.91 -22.86 -2.33
N LYS A 329 2.55 -22.94 -1.03
CA LYS A 329 2.42 -24.23 -0.34
C LYS A 329 1.24 -25.04 -0.86
N LEU A 330 0.08 -24.42 -1.05
CA LEU A 330 -1.14 -25.10 -1.50
C LEU A 330 -1.07 -25.57 -2.95
N ARG A 331 -0.32 -24.88 -3.82
CA ARG A 331 -0.27 -25.23 -5.25
C ARG A 331 0.94 -25.99 -5.69
N TYR A 332 2.10 -25.60 -5.19
CA TYR A 332 3.36 -26.15 -5.65
C TYR A 332 4.04 -26.97 -4.57
N ASN A 333 3.46 -27.01 -3.36
CA ASN A 333 4.14 -27.52 -2.17
C ASN A 333 5.52 -26.84 -1.97
N THR A 334 5.64 -25.58 -2.42
CA THR A 334 6.89 -24.80 -2.34
C THR A 334 6.73 -23.57 -1.47
N LYS A 335 7.85 -23.02 -1.02
CA LYS A 335 7.90 -21.83 -0.19
C LYS A 335 7.82 -20.57 -1.05
N SER A 336 7.02 -19.61 -0.63
CA SER A 336 7.00 -18.26 -1.21
C SER A 336 8.30 -17.53 -0.90
N PHE A 337 8.72 -16.67 -1.82
CA PHE A 337 9.76 -15.69 -1.55
C PHE A 337 9.38 -14.33 -2.12
N SER A 338 9.89 -13.29 -1.49
CA SER A 338 9.79 -11.92 -1.97
C SER A 338 11.18 -11.41 -2.30
N LYS A 339 11.31 -10.71 -3.43
CA LYS A 339 12.55 -10.09 -3.87
C LYS A 339 12.36 -8.59 -4.00
N LEU A 340 13.34 -7.83 -3.52
CA LEU A 340 13.45 -6.42 -3.85
C LEU A 340 14.40 -6.29 -5.03
N CYS A 341 13.92 -5.71 -6.12
CA CYS A 341 14.66 -5.58 -7.38
C CYS A 341 14.97 -4.10 -7.63
N ALA A 342 16.15 -3.84 -8.16
CA ALA A 342 16.60 -2.54 -8.64
C ALA A 342 16.78 -2.62 -10.17
N THR A 343 16.17 -1.71 -10.91
CA THR A 343 16.27 -1.66 -12.37
C THR A 343 16.41 -0.22 -12.85
N ASN A 344 17.12 -0.07 -13.96
CA ASN A 344 17.16 1.14 -14.77
C ASN A 344 17.47 0.72 -16.21
N GLN A 345 17.59 1.69 -17.13
CA GLN A 345 17.91 1.42 -18.53
C GLN A 345 19.12 0.50 -18.72
N ASN A 346 20.17 0.72 -17.92
CA ASN A 346 21.48 0.07 -18.07
C ASN A 346 21.55 -1.31 -17.41
N MET A 347 20.77 -1.54 -16.36
CA MET A 347 20.67 -2.85 -15.69
C MET A 347 19.77 -3.82 -16.46
N GLY A 348 18.91 -3.31 -17.34
CA GLY A 348 17.84 -4.07 -17.97
C GLY A 348 16.73 -4.42 -16.97
N PHE A 349 15.72 -5.14 -17.45
CA PHE A 349 14.51 -5.48 -16.70
C PHE A 349 14.37 -7.01 -16.60
N PRO A 350 14.16 -7.64 -15.42
CA PRO A 350 13.74 -7.07 -14.13
C PRO A 350 14.83 -6.40 -13.29
N GLY A 351 16.04 -6.26 -13.82
CA GLY A 351 17.18 -5.67 -13.12
C GLY A 351 17.85 -6.65 -12.15
N LYS A 352 18.43 -6.12 -11.07
CA LYS A 352 19.23 -6.89 -10.11
C LYS A 352 18.48 -7.09 -8.79
N ASP A 353 18.61 -8.28 -8.22
CA ASP A 353 18.07 -8.61 -6.90
C ASP A 353 18.93 -7.94 -5.79
N ILE A 354 18.33 -7.03 -5.02
CA ILE A 354 18.96 -6.39 -3.84
C ILE A 354 18.82 -7.31 -2.62
N ILE A 355 17.60 -7.82 -2.41
CA ILE A 355 17.23 -8.66 -1.27
C ILE A 355 16.43 -9.85 -1.79
N ILE A 356 16.76 -11.04 -1.31
CA ILE A 356 15.90 -12.21 -1.41
C ILE A 356 15.49 -12.60 0.00
N GLN A 357 14.21 -12.48 0.30
CA GLN A 357 13.65 -12.96 1.55
C GLN A 357 12.93 -14.28 1.29
N ARG A 358 13.52 -15.37 1.80
CA ARG A 358 12.86 -16.68 1.83
C ARG A 358 12.15 -16.84 3.17
N THR A 359 11.06 -17.61 3.19
CA THR A 359 10.30 -17.94 4.41
C THR A 359 11.16 -18.53 5.54
N THR A 360 12.41 -18.94 5.26
CA THR A 360 13.33 -19.48 6.27
C THR A 360 14.57 -18.64 6.56
N ARG A 361 15.00 -17.72 5.67
CA ARG A 361 16.20 -16.86 5.86
C ARG A 361 16.17 -15.63 4.96
N MET A 362 16.60 -14.48 5.48
CA MET A 362 16.95 -13.29 4.70
C MET A 362 18.44 -13.33 4.33
N SER A 363 18.77 -13.14 3.05
CA SER A 363 20.16 -13.02 2.59
C SER A 363 20.34 -11.74 1.78
N SER A 364 21.19 -10.83 2.25
CA SER A 364 21.67 -9.68 1.48
C SER A 364 22.77 -10.13 0.51
N MET A 365 22.64 -9.84 -0.78
CA MET A 365 23.74 -10.07 -1.74
C MET A 365 24.70 -8.87 -1.73
N ARG A 366 26.01 -9.13 -1.55
CA ARG A 366 27.05 -8.12 -1.81
C ARG A 366 27.29 -8.05 -3.32
N LEU A 367 27.06 -6.87 -3.89
CA LEU A 367 27.48 -6.53 -5.25
C LEU A 367 29.01 -6.36 -5.29
N GLN A 368 29.74 -7.45 -5.55
CA GLN A 368 31.11 -7.38 -6.04
C GLN A 368 31.27 -8.29 -7.25
N GLU A 369 31.57 -7.68 -8.38
CA GLU A 369 32.02 -8.39 -9.58
C GLU A 369 33.35 -9.11 -9.30
N LYS A 370 33.40 -10.38 -9.74
CA LYS A 370 34.59 -11.20 -10.07
C LYS A 370 35.75 -11.20 -9.06
N ASN A 371 35.83 -12.27 -8.25
CA ASN A 371 36.96 -13.23 -8.24
C ASN A 371 36.84 -14.20 -7.04
N GLN A 372 36.07 -15.27 -7.22
CA GLN A 372 35.75 -16.23 -6.17
C GLN A 372 36.77 -17.39 -6.06
N VAL A 373 38.08 -17.11 -6.13
CA VAL A 373 39.11 -18.19 -6.09
C VAL A 373 40.20 -18.00 -5.02
N ILE A 374 40.34 -16.85 -4.36
CA ILE A 374 41.53 -16.61 -3.49
C ILE A 374 41.23 -16.67 -1.97
N LEU A 375 39.98 -16.58 -1.51
CA LEU A 375 39.69 -16.54 -0.07
C LEU A 375 39.68 -17.89 0.67
N SER A 376 39.76 -19.03 -0.03
CA SER A 376 39.76 -20.35 0.64
C SER A 376 41.11 -20.75 1.23
N ARG A 377 42.19 -20.04 0.93
CA ARG A 377 43.55 -20.39 1.40
C ARG A 377 44.06 -19.58 2.59
N ILE A 378 43.44 -18.46 2.96
CA ILE A 378 43.93 -17.59 4.05
C ILE A 378 43.31 -17.99 5.40
N THR A 379 42.14 -18.62 5.42
CA THR A 379 41.42 -19.01 6.66
C THR A 379 42.02 -20.23 7.38
N ALA A 380 42.98 -20.94 6.76
CA ALA A 380 43.59 -22.14 7.34
C ALA A 380 44.84 -21.85 8.21
N LEU A 381 45.42 -20.64 8.15
CA LEU A 381 46.69 -20.33 8.82
C LEU A 381 46.54 -19.51 10.13
N TYR A 382 45.33 -19.05 10.47
CA TYR A 382 45.09 -18.22 11.66
C TYR A 382 44.38 -18.95 12.82
N ARG A 383 44.48 -20.27 12.87
CA ARG A 383 43.86 -21.12 13.91
C ARG A 383 44.91 -21.74 14.85
N LYS A 384 45.84 -20.93 15.36
CA LYS A 384 46.68 -21.30 16.51
C LYS A 384 47.11 -20.04 17.26
N GLY A 385 46.58 -19.87 18.47
CA GLY A 385 47.15 -18.97 19.48
C GLY A 385 46.34 -17.72 19.81
N ARG A 386 45.33 -17.84 20.68
CA ARG A 386 45.28 -17.11 21.97
C ARG A 386 44.03 -17.48 22.75
N SER A 387 44.28 -18.10 23.89
CA SER A 387 43.40 -18.15 25.05
C SER A 387 43.42 -16.77 25.72
N THR A 388 42.25 -16.15 25.88
CA THR A 388 41.96 -15.23 26.99
C THR A 388 40.46 -15.25 27.28
N ASN A 389 40.13 -15.54 28.53
CA ASN A 389 38.81 -15.46 29.12
C ASN A 389 38.22 -14.05 28.95
N SER A 390 37.10 -13.95 28.24
CA SER A 390 36.09 -12.92 28.49
C SER A 390 34.72 -13.56 28.37
N SER A 391 33.97 -13.59 29.46
CA SER A 391 32.56 -13.94 29.52
C SER A 391 31.71 -12.89 28.80
N ALA A 392 31.90 -12.76 27.49
CA ALA A 392 30.93 -12.10 26.63
C ALA A 392 29.78 -13.09 26.47
N HIS A 393 28.66 -12.85 27.16
CA HIS A 393 27.39 -13.44 26.77
C HIS A 393 27.16 -13.09 25.30
N SER A 394 27.49 -14.04 24.42
CA SER A 394 27.06 -14.04 23.03
C SER A 394 25.55 -13.93 23.07
N ARG A 395 25.01 -12.72 22.88
CA ARG A 395 23.59 -12.51 22.59
C ARG A 395 23.27 -13.54 21.52
N HIS A 396 22.39 -14.48 21.83
CA HIS A 396 21.84 -15.37 20.81
C HIS A 396 21.40 -14.46 19.67
N ARG A 397 21.95 -14.69 18.46
CA ARG A 397 21.50 -13.99 17.27
C ARG A 397 19.99 -14.19 17.23
N ARG A 398 19.22 -13.12 17.46
CA ARG A 398 17.77 -13.16 17.38
C ARG A 398 17.44 -13.66 15.97
N HIS A 399 16.54 -14.62 15.87
CA HIS A 399 16.00 -15.07 14.59
C HIS A 399 15.41 -13.86 13.85
N VAL A 400 16.07 -13.43 12.78
CA VAL A 400 15.58 -12.39 11.86
C VAL A 400 15.10 -13.13 10.61
N GLY A 401 13.90 -13.69 10.72
CA GLY A 401 13.21 -14.49 9.70
C GLY A 401 11.75 -14.69 10.10
N ALA A 402 10.91 -15.16 9.16
CA ALA A 402 9.53 -15.50 9.49
C ALA A 402 9.51 -16.53 10.64
N PRO A 403 8.54 -16.48 11.57
CA PRO A 403 8.42 -17.51 12.60
C PRO A 403 8.25 -18.88 11.94
N ASP A 404 8.86 -19.91 12.51
CA ASP A 404 8.78 -21.31 12.03
C ASP A 404 7.35 -21.91 12.15
N HIS A 405 6.34 -21.07 12.42
CA HIS A 405 4.95 -21.39 12.73
C HIS A 405 3.99 -21.26 11.54
N GLY A 406 4.48 -21.16 10.30
CA GLY A 406 3.62 -21.30 9.10
C GLY A 406 2.78 -20.08 8.71
N GLY A 407 3.20 -18.86 9.06
CA GLY A 407 2.63 -17.62 8.52
C GLY A 407 3.14 -17.31 7.10
N TYR A 408 2.37 -16.58 6.30
CA TYR A 408 2.78 -16.08 4.99
C TYR A 408 2.97 -14.56 5.04
N GLN A 409 4.02 -14.07 4.36
CA GLN A 409 4.41 -12.66 4.39
C GLN A 409 3.57 -11.84 3.41
N ARG A 410 3.11 -10.68 3.85
CA ARG A 410 2.47 -9.66 3.02
C ARG A 410 3.40 -8.47 2.89
N LEU A 411 3.46 -7.94 1.67
CA LEU A 411 4.13 -6.68 1.37
C LEU A 411 3.08 -5.56 1.42
N MET A 412 3.43 -4.46 2.07
CA MET A 412 2.60 -3.26 2.12
C MET A 412 2.91 -2.34 0.95
N ALA A 413 1.96 -1.45 0.63
CA ALA A 413 2.13 -0.45 -0.42
C ALA A 413 3.22 0.59 -0.10
N THR A 414 3.68 0.63 1.16
CA THR A 414 4.51 1.70 1.71
C THR A 414 5.98 1.29 1.84
N GLY A 415 6.83 1.99 1.11
CA GLY A 415 8.27 2.07 1.30
C GLY A 415 8.71 3.53 1.14
N SER A 416 9.87 3.88 1.68
CA SER A 416 10.40 5.23 1.61
C SER A 416 11.91 5.20 1.41
N VAL A 417 12.42 6.19 0.69
CA VAL A 417 13.85 6.49 0.62
C VAL A 417 14.12 7.57 1.66
N VAL A 418 15.09 7.33 2.54
CA VAL A 418 15.50 8.25 3.61
C VAL A 418 17.00 8.43 3.61
N THR A 419 17.47 9.53 4.20
CA THR A 419 18.91 9.76 4.43
C THR A 419 19.52 8.62 5.23
N SER A 420 20.74 8.20 4.88
CA SER A 420 21.41 7.12 5.59
C SER A 420 21.76 7.50 7.03
N LEU A 421 21.59 6.55 7.97
CA LEU A 421 21.92 6.78 9.38
C LEU A 421 23.38 7.21 9.53
N GLY A 422 23.61 8.26 10.31
CA GLY A 422 24.94 8.83 10.52
C GLY A 422 25.41 9.78 9.42
N GLU A 423 24.64 9.96 8.33
CA GLU A 423 24.84 11.03 7.35
C GLU A 423 23.92 12.23 7.60
N GLU A 424 23.18 12.25 8.71
CA GLU A 424 22.20 13.29 9.09
C GLU A 424 22.80 14.71 9.16
N SER A 425 24.08 14.83 9.52
CA SER A 425 24.81 16.11 9.60
C SER A 425 25.83 16.30 8.46
N ASN A 426 25.85 15.38 7.48
CA ASN A 426 26.78 15.45 6.37
C ASN A 426 26.30 16.51 5.37
N THR A 427 27.10 17.57 5.19
CA THR A 427 26.84 18.61 4.19
C THR A 427 27.51 18.33 2.83
N GLY A 428 28.26 17.23 2.72
CA GLY A 428 28.88 16.78 1.48
C GLY A 428 27.96 15.90 0.62
N PRO A 429 28.39 15.50 -0.60
CA PRO A 429 27.63 14.57 -1.42
C PRO A 429 27.42 13.24 -0.69
N ALA A 430 26.16 12.90 -0.41
CA ALA A 430 25.82 11.59 0.13
C ALA A 430 26.11 10.52 -0.92
N ASP A 431 26.91 9.52 -0.56
CA ASP A 431 27.16 8.35 -1.41
C ASP A 431 26.17 7.21 -1.13
N SER A 432 25.23 7.44 -0.21
CA SER A 432 24.33 6.42 0.27
C SER A 432 22.92 6.91 0.56
N ILE A 433 21.97 5.99 0.37
CA ILE A 433 20.56 6.18 0.71
C ILE A 433 20.07 4.97 1.49
N ASP A 434 19.13 5.18 2.40
CA ASP A 434 18.47 4.10 3.09
C ASP A 434 17.09 3.86 2.49
N VAL A 435 16.82 2.62 2.09
CA VAL A 435 15.48 2.17 1.70
C VAL A 435 14.83 1.55 2.93
N VAL A 436 13.74 2.17 3.38
CA VAL A 436 12.94 1.72 4.53
C VAL A 436 11.63 1.14 4.01
N PHE A 437 11.25 -0.03 4.51
CA PHE A 437 9.97 -0.64 4.17
C PHE A 437 9.47 -1.52 5.30
N THR A 438 8.17 -1.74 5.31
CA THR A 438 7.53 -2.61 6.30
C THR A 438 7.01 -3.88 5.65
N THR A 439 7.19 -5.00 6.35
CA THR A 439 6.51 -6.24 6.00
C THR A 439 5.81 -6.76 7.23
N TYR A 440 4.68 -7.42 7.03
CA TYR A 440 4.00 -8.12 8.12
C TYR A 440 3.72 -9.54 7.67
N TRP A 441 3.60 -10.45 8.63
CA TRP A 441 3.08 -11.77 8.35
C TRP A 441 1.66 -11.88 8.87
N GLN A 442 0.86 -12.65 8.15
CA GLN A 442 -0.43 -13.10 8.64
C GLN A 442 -0.40 -14.62 8.63
N TYR A 443 -1.03 -15.25 9.63
CA TYR A 443 -1.31 -16.67 9.51
C TYR A 443 -2.30 -16.85 8.34
N PRO A 444 -2.02 -17.79 7.41
CA PRO A 444 -2.98 -18.07 6.35
C PRO A 444 -4.30 -18.44 7.00
N ALA A 445 -5.39 -17.88 6.47
CA ALA A 445 -6.71 -18.42 6.79
C ALA A 445 -6.68 -19.91 6.42
N LYS A 446 -7.22 -20.74 7.30
CA LYS A 446 -7.43 -22.16 7.01
C LYS A 446 -8.56 -22.26 5.97
N VAL A 447 -8.19 -22.14 4.70
CA VAL A 447 -9.13 -22.14 3.59
C VAL A 447 -9.57 -23.57 3.27
N ARG A 448 -10.81 -23.68 2.80
CA ARG A 448 -11.32 -24.93 2.23
C ARG A 448 -10.73 -25.08 0.84
N VAL A 449 -10.01 -26.18 0.61
CA VAL A 449 -9.53 -26.54 -0.73
C VAL A 449 -10.37 -27.71 -1.21
N ILE A 450 -11.08 -27.52 -2.32
CA ILE A 450 -11.82 -28.59 -3.02
C ILE A 450 -10.83 -29.24 -3.99
N LEU A 451 -10.42 -30.47 -3.71
CA LEU A 451 -9.57 -31.24 -4.61
C LEU A 451 -10.42 -31.87 -5.73
N PRO A 452 -9.82 -32.25 -6.89
CA PRO A 452 -10.56 -32.91 -7.96
C PRO A 452 -11.34 -34.16 -7.51
N GLU A 453 -10.78 -34.92 -6.57
CA GLU A 453 -11.42 -36.07 -5.91
C GLU A 453 -12.65 -35.71 -5.05
N ASP A 454 -12.74 -34.47 -4.55
CA ASP A 454 -13.87 -34.00 -3.74
C ASP A 454 -15.07 -33.61 -4.64
N LYS A 455 -14.82 -33.27 -5.91
CA LYS A 455 -15.85 -32.83 -6.87
C LYS A 455 -16.94 -33.87 -7.05
N ALA A 456 -16.58 -35.15 -7.19
CA ALA A 456 -17.56 -36.22 -7.39
C ALA A 456 -18.54 -36.36 -6.22
N CYS A 457 -18.07 -36.14 -4.97
CA CYS A 457 -18.94 -36.14 -3.80
C CYS A 457 -19.87 -34.93 -3.80
N ILE A 458 -19.34 -33.74 -4.12
CA ILE A 458 -20.10 -32.48 -4.15
C ILE A 458 -21.18 -32.56 -5.22
N GLU A 459 -20.83 -32.93 -6.45
CA GLU A 459 -21.76 -33.10 -7.57
C GLU A 459 -22.86 -34.11 -7.24
N LYS A 460 -22.55 -35.20 -6.54
CA LYS A 460 -23.57 -36.15 -6.07
C LYS A 460 -24.61 -35.49 -5.17
N TYR A 461 -24.19 -34.70 -4.19
CA TYR A 461 -25.12 -34.03 -3.27
C TYR A 461 -25.85 -32.85 -3.92
N ARG A 462 -25.20 -32.12 -4.84
CA ARG A 462 -25.85 -31.09 -5.66
C ARG A 462 -26.93 -31.68 -6.58
N ASN A 463 -26.66 -32.82 -7.23
CA ASN A 463 -27.68 -33.55 -8.00
C ASN A 463 -28.84 -34.07 -7.13
N LEU A 464 -28.54 -34.48 -5.88
CA LEU A 464 -29.59 -34.79 -4.91
C LEU A 464 -30.41 -33.54 -4.53
N SER A 465 -29.79 -32.36 -4.50
CA SER A 465 -30.50 -31.11 -4.26
C SER A 465 -31.42 -30.74 -5.42
N LYS A 466 -30.93 -30.82 -6.66
CA LYS A 466 -31.72 -30.61 -7.88
C LYS A 466 -32.92 -31.56 -7.99
N SER A 467 -32.85 -32.73 -7.36
CA SER A 467 -33.96 -33.69 -7.30
C SER A 467 -34.82 -33.58 -6.04
N GLY A 468 -34.65 -32.53 -5.22
CA GLY A 468 -35.41 -32.27 -4.00
C GLY A 468 -35.09 -33.22 -2.83
N LYS A 469 -34.03 -34.03 -2.94
CA LYS A 469 -33.64 -35.06 -1.97
C LYS A 469 -32.54 -34.60 -1.01
N PHE A 470 -32.07 -33.37 -1.15
CA PHE A 470 -31.08 -32.76 -0.27
C PHE A 470 -31.31 -31.25 -0.23
N ASP A 471 -31.54 -30.71 0.96
CA ASP A 471 -31.62 -29.27 1.14
C ASP A 471 -30.21 -28.69 1.09
N ASN A 472 -29.90 -28.01 -0.02
CA ASN A 472 -28.66 -27.28 -0.17
C ASN A 472 -28.97 -25.81 0.11
N ALA A 473 -28.40 -25.27 1.18
CA ALA A 473 -28.78 -23.98 1.76
C ALA A 473 -28.48 -22.75 0.87
N VAL A 474 -28.05 -22.95 -0.38
CA VAL A 474 -27.61 -21.90 -1.30
C VAL A 474 -28.01 -22.20 -2.74
N ASP A 475 -28.20 -21.14 -3.50
CA ASP A 475 -28.37 -21.19 -4.95
C ASP A 475 -27.01 -21.46 -5.62
N GLU A 476 -26.87 -22.65 -6.19
CA GLU A 476 -25.62 -23.14 -6.79
C GLU A 476 -25.20 -22.29 -8.00
N ASP A 477 -26.15 -21.90 -8.84
CA ASP A 477 -25.89 -21.17 -10.08
C ASP A 477 -25.49 -19.73 -9.76
N LYS A 478 -26.12 -19.13 -8.75
CA LYS A 478 -25.76 -17.80 -8.24
C LYS A 478 -24.36 -17.80 -7.60
N ASN A 479 -24.01 -18.82 -6.83
CA ASN A 479 -22.68 -18.94 -6.23
C ASN A 479 -21.58 -19.13 -7.28
N GLU A 480 -21.88 -19.87 -8.36
CA GLU A 480 -20.99 -20.03 -9.50
C GLU A 480 -20.78 -18.71 -10.25
N GLN A 481 -21.84 -17.92 -10.47
CA GLN A 481 -21.75 -16.58 -11.07
C GLN A 481 -20.92 -15.60 -10.24
N LEU A 482 -21.00 -15.68 -8.90
CA LEU A 482 -20.25 -14.82 -7.99
C LEU A 482 -18.81 -15.32 -7.76
N GLY A 483 -18.43 -16.49 -8.27
CA GLY A 483 -17.12 -17.11 -8.04
C GLY A 483 -16.91 -17.57 -6.59
N ILE A 484 -17.99 -17.76 -5.81
CA ILE A 484 -17.96 -18.13 -4.39
C ILE A 484 -18.50 -19.57 -4.23
N TYR A 485 -17.74 -20.53 -4.76
CA TYR A 485 -18.19 -21.91 -4.96
C TYR A 485 -18.59 -22.69 -3.70
N ASP A 486 -18.15 -22.27 -2.52
CA ASP A 486 -18.29 -23.03 -1.27
C ASP A 486 -18.97 -22.27 -0.12
N ALA A 487 -19.31 -20.99 -0.31
CA ALA A 487 -19.96 -20.21 0.73
C ALA A 487 -21.38 -20.72 0.97
N GLY A 488 -21.64 -21.19 2.20
CA GLY A 488 -22.95 -21.70 2.61
C GLY A 488 -23.36 -23.05 2.00
N ASP A 489 -22.56 -23.64 1.11
CA ASP A 489 -22.90 -24.88 0.40
C ASP A 489 -22.88 -26.09 1.34
N ALA A 490 -24.07 -26.65 1.60
CA ALA A 490 -24.26 -27.79 2.48
C ALA A 490 -23.69 -29.10 1.88
N ALA A 491 -23.68 -29.24 0.55
CA ALA A 491 -23.06 -30.36 -0.14
C ALA A 491 -21.54 -30.35 0.06
N VAL A 492 -20.90 -29.18 -0.10
CA VAL A 492 -19.47 -28.97 0.15
C VAL A 492 -19.14 -29.25 1.62
N ASN A 493 -19.91 -28.69 2.55
CA ASN A 493 -19.74 -28.94 3.99
C ASN A 493 -19.77 -30.43 4.33
N LYS A 494 -20.73 -31.18 3.77
CA LYS A 494 -20.92 -32.61 4.06
C LYS A 494 -19.78 -33.47 3.53
N CYS A 495 -19.29 -33.18 2.33
CA CYS A 495 -18.19 -33.91 1.70
C CYS A 495 -16.85 -33.64 2.42
N LEU A 496 -16.55 -32.38 2.71
CA LEU A 496 -15.28 -32.01 3.36
C LEU A 496 -15.24 -32.41 4.84
N LYS A 497 -16.37 -32.36 5.57
CA LYS A 497 -16.46 -32.80 6.99
C LYS A 497 -16.27 -34.30 7.15
N LYS A 498 -16.79 -35.12 6.22
CA LYS A 498 -16.53 -36.57 6.20
C LYS A 498 -15.04 -36.89 6.02
N LYS A 499 -14.35 -36.16 5.14
CA LYS A 499 -12.91 -36.32 4.90
C LYS A 499 -12.07 -35.94 6.12
N GLN A 500 -12.44 -34.87 6.83
CA GLN A 500 -11.81 -34.49 8.11
C GLN A 500 -11.98 -35.55 9.21
N GLN A 501 -13.12 -36.23 9.27
CA GLN A 501 -13.35 -37.28 10.26
C GLN A 501 -12.60 -38.57 9.94
N GLN A 502 -12.31 -38.83 8.66
CA GLN A 502 -11.58 -40.01 8.20
C GLN A 502 -10.06 -39.85 8.28
N ALA A 503 -9.54 -38.64 8.09
CA ALA A 503 -8.13 -38.35 8.29
C ALA A 503 -7.92 -37.89 9.74
N ASN A 504 -7.16 -38.64 10.56
CA ASN A 504 -6.66 -38.18 11.87
C ASN A 504 -5.65 -37.03 11.71
N ASN A 505 -6.07 -35.94 11.05
CA ASN A 505 -5.19 -34.93 10.52
C ASN A 505 -4.97 -33.85 11.60
N LYS A 506 -3.95 -34.06 12.43
CA LYS A 506 -3.47 -33.11 13.43
C LYS A 506 -3.05 -31.75 12.83
N ASP A 507 -2.90 -31.65 11.50
CA ASP A 507 -2.49 -30.44 10.79
C ASP A 507 -3.66 -29.60 10.24
N GLY A 508 -4.90 -29.93 10.64
CA GLY A 508 -6.17 -29.30 10.27
C GLY A 508 -6.10 -28.05 9.38
N ILE A 509 -6.16 -28.25 8.06
CA ILE A 509 -6.14 -27.20 7.03
C ILE A 509 -7.50 -26.46 6.94
N PHE A 510 -8.46 -26.86 7.76
CA PHE A 510 -9.85 -26.44 7.67
C PHE A 510 -10.31 -25.77 8.96
N VAL A 511 -11.01 -24.64 8.82
CA VAL A 511 -11.84 -24.03 9.85
C VAL A 511 -13.19 -23.72 9.22
N SER A 512 -14.30 -24.07 9.90
CA SER A 512 -15.61 -23.60 9.46
C SER A 512 -15.67 -22.09 9.60
N GLN A 513 -16.34 -21.39 8.68
CA GLN A 513 -16.47 -19.93 8.77
C GLN A 513 -17.25 -19.51 10.04
N SER A 514 -18.14 -20.37 10.54
CA SER A 514 -18.81 -20.23 11.84
C SER A 514 -17.86 -20.28 13.04
N ASP A 515 -16.72 -20.95 12.88
CA ASP A 515 -15.75 -21.21 13.95
C ASP A 515 -14.55 -20.26 13.85
N TYR A 516 -14.57 -19.33 12.87
CA TYR A 516 -13.53 -18.33 12.66
C TYR A 516 -13.72 -17.14 13.61
N ASP A 517 -12.94 -17.14 14.68
CA ASP A 517 -12.93 -16.06 15.66
C ASP A 517 -11.83 -15.04 15.29
N ILE A 518 -12.23 -13.92 14.68
CA ILE A 518 -11.33 -12.83 14.26
C ILE A 518 -10.51 -12.26 15.42
N TYR A 519 -11.05 -12.31 16.65
CA TYR A 519 -10.42 -11.75 17.83
C TYR A 519 -9.38 -12.70 18.45
N LYS A 520 -9.37 -13.98 18.05
CA LYS A 520 -8.34 -14.96 18.41
C LYS A 520 -7.27 -15.13 17.35
N VAL A 521 -7.35 -14.41 16.24
CA VAL A 521 -6.28 -14.40 15.24
C VAL A 521 -5.08 -13.68 15.84
N HIS A 522 -3.98 -14.40 16.03
CA HIS A 522 -2.69 -13.77 16.32
C HIS A 522 -2.29 -12.93 15.10
N PHE A 523 -2.62 -11.64 15.11
CA PHE A 523 -2.08 -10.69 14.16
C PHE A 523 -0.56 -10.79 14.23
N GLY A 524 0.07 -11.03 13.09
CA GLY A 524 1.51 -11.29 13.08
C GLY A 524 2.32 -10.07 13.49
N ARG A 525 3.64 -10.18 13.39
CA ARG A 525 4.54 -9.08 13.73
C ARG A 525 4.76 -8.23 12.49
N LEU A 526 4.59 -6.92 12.64
CA LEU A 526 5.13 -5.94 11.71
C LEU A 526 6.65 -5.87 11.91
N THR A 527 7.40 -5.96 10.81
CA THR A 527 8.85 -5.80 10.79
C THR A 527 9.20 -4.62 9.90
N VAL A 528 9.89 -3.64 10.48
CA VAL A 528 10.48 -2.52 9.74
C VAL A 528 11.88 -2.93 9.32
N TYR A 529 12.17 -2.79 8.03
CA TYR A 529 13.49 -2.97 7.48
C TYR A 529 14.06 -1.64 7.03
N ARG A 530 15.37 -1.49 7.19
CA ARG A 530 16.15 -0.35 6.71
C ARG A 530 17.43 -0.87 6.08
N PHE A 531 17.64 -0.55 4.80
CA PHE A 531 18.79 -1.03 4.04
C PHE A 531 19.53 0.13 3.39
N THR A 532 20.83 0.22 3.64
CA THR A 532 21.69 1.20 3.00
C THR A 532 22.13 0.71 1.62
N LEU A 533 21.77 1.46 0.58
CA LEU A 533 22.33 1.37 -0.76
C LEU A 533 23.46 2.39 -0.86
N LYS A 534 24.68 1.91 -1.13
CA LYS A 534 25.84 2.76 -1.43
C LYS A 534 26.09 2.79 -2.92
N CYS A 535 26.11 3.98 -3.50
CA CYS A 535 26.47 4.21 -4.90
C CYS A 535 27.95 4.56 -4.98
N LYS A 536 28.67 3.93 -5.91
CA LYS A 536 30.07 4.28 -6.20
C LYS A 536 30.17 4.81 -7.63
N CYS A 537 30.42 6.11 -7.76
CA CYS A 537 30.73 6.71 -9.06
C CYS A 537 32.18 6.38 -9.41
N ASN A 538 32.40 5.52 -10.42
CA ASN A 538 33.76 5.13 -10.82
C ASN A 538 34.45 6.15 -11.73
N ASN A 539 33.76 7.18 -12.24
CA ASN A 539 34.35 8.23 -13.09
C ASN A 539 33.52 9.52 -13.00
N LEU A 540 33.74 10.33 -11.96
CA LEU A 540 33.42 11.76 -12.03
C LEU A 540 34.63 12.44 -12.68
N SER A 541 34.66 12.53 -14.01
CA SER A 541 35.41 13.64 -14.61
C SER A 541 34.77 14.92 -14.08
N PRO A 542 35.52 15.85 -13.45
CA PRO A 542 34.94 17.04 -12.84
C PRO A 542 34.08 17.75 -13.89
N SER A 543 32.80 17.90 -13.58
CA SER A 543 31.84 18.57 -14.44
C SER A 543 32.38 19.95 -14.78
N LYS A 544 32.59 20.21 -16.07
CA LYS A 544 32.56 21.58 -16.57
C LYS A 544 31.16 22.09 -16.24
N THR A 545 31.09 23.09 -15.37
CA THR A 545 29.97 24.00 -15.23
C THR A 545 29.40 24.34 -16.61
N LEU A 546 28.12 24.04 -16.81
CA LEU A 546 27.28 24.62 -17.86
C LEU A 546 26.21 25.44 -17.16
#